data_AF-A0A6M7TFD8-F1
#
_entry.id   AF-A0A6M7TFD8-F1
#
_cell.length_a   1.000
_cell.length_b   1.000
_cell.length_c   1.000
_cell.angle_alpha   90.00
_cell.angle_beta   90.00
_cell.angle_gamma   90.00
#
_symmetry.space_group_name_H-M   'P 1'
#
loop_
_entity.id
_entity.type
_entity.pdbx_description
1 polymer ?
#
loop_
_entity_poly.entity_id
_entity_poly.type
_entity_poly.pdbx_seq_one_letter_code
_entity_poly.pdbx_strand_id
1 'polypeptide(L)' 'MLNRQVLGGQIANLIVIAAPRTLGELRKHYHQKGSAVLVGEIPKDLTRRSAQEIENVVPPPS' A
#
# COMPACT_ATOMS: atom_id res chain seq x y z
N MET A 1 1.28 13.34 4.39
CA MET A 1 0.11 12.93 5.20
C MET A 1 0.16 11.45 5.61
N LEU A 2 0.46 10.51 4.70
CA LEU A 2 0.50 9.06 4.98
C LEU A 2 1.37 8.67 6.18
N ASN A 3 2.64 9.12 6.21
CA ASN A 3 3.54 8.83 7.33
C ASN A 3 2.98 9.30 8.68
N ARG A 4 2.28 10.43 8.73
CA ARG A 4 1.71 10.96 9.98
C ARG A 4 0.57 10.07 10.51
N GLN A 5 -0.21 9.46 9.62
CA GLN A 5 -1.32 8.57 9.98
C GLN A 5 -0.82 7.19 10.43
N VAL A 6 0.19 6.64 9.75
CA VAL A 6 0.89 5.41 10.17
C VAL A 6 1.57 5.61 11.54
N LEU A 7 2.31 6.69 11.70
CA LEU A 7 3.00 7.01 12.96
C LEU A 7 2.04 7.28 14.12
N GLY A 8 0.84 7.79 13.81
CA GLY A 8 -0.22 8.01 14.79
C GLY A 8 -1.05 6.78 15.11
N GLY A 9 -0.68 5.59 14.59
CA GLY A 9 -1.40 4.34 14.84
C GLY A 9 -2.79 4.24 14.21
N GLN A 10 -3.17 5.19 13.34
CA GLN A 10 -4.46 5.23 12.68
C GLN A 10 -4.55 4.25 11.49
N ILE A 11 -3.39 3.77 11.01
CA ILE A 11 -3.29 2.77 9.95
C ILE A 11 -2.50 1.59 10.50
N ALA A 12 -3.21 0.52 10.83
CA ALA A 12 -2.61 -0.72 11.33
C ALA A 12 -2.04 -1.59 10.21
N ASN A 13 -2.70 -1.60 9.04
CA ASN A 13 -2.31 -2.36 7.86
C ASN A 13 -2.40 -1.46 6.61
N LEU A 14 -1.36 -1.46 5.79
CA LEU A 14 -1.23 -0.67 4.58
C LEU A 14 -0.94 -1.58 3.39
N ILE A 15 -1.74 -1.47 2.33
CA ILE A 15 -1.45 -2.05 1.02
C ILE A 15 -1.25 -0.91 0.03
N VAL A 16 -0.17 -0.96 -0.75
CA VAL A 16 0.13 0.05 -1.77
C VAL A 16 -0.06 -0.57 -3.15
N ILE A 17 -0.97 0.02 -3.94
CA ILE A 17 -1.21 -0.36 -5.33
C ILE A 17 -0.76 0.76 -6.27
N ALA A 18 0.31 0.52 -7.02
CA ALA A 18 0.86 1.51 -7.95
C ALA A 18 1.61 0.84 -9.10
N ALA A 19 1.89 1.59 -10.16
CA ALA A 19 2.71 1.07 -11.26
C ALA A 19 4.08 0.60 -10.75
N PRO A 20 4.70 -0.42 -11.36
CA PRO A 20 5.97 -0.99 -10.88
C PRO A 20 7.08 0.05 -10.63
N ARG A 21 7.18 1.04 -11.52
CA ARG A 21 8.14 2.15 -11.37
C ARG A 21 7.87 2.99 -10.12
N THR A 22 6.60 3.29 -9.85
CA THR A 22 6.20 4.08 -8.67
C THR A 22 6.46 3.31 -7.38
N LEU A 23 6.18 2.00 -7.34
CA LEU A 23 6.53 1.15 -6.18
C LEU A 23 8.05 1.16 -5.92
N GLY A 24 8.85 1.06 -6.97
CA GLY A 24 10.31 1.16 -6.87
C GLY A 24 10.79 2.48 -6.25
N GLU A 25 10.18 3.61 -6.60
CA GLU A 25 10.51 4.90 -5.99
C GLU A 25 9.99 5.01 -4.54
N LEU A 26 8.80 4.51 -4.24
CA LEU A 26 8.24 4.55 -2.89
C LEU A 26 9.11 3.77 -1.89
N ARG A 27 9.69 2.63 -2.29
CA ARG A 27 10.60 1.83 -1.46
C ARG A 27 11.80 2.61 -0.94
N LYS A 28 12.31 3.58 -1.71
CA LYS A 28 13.43 4.44 -1.28
C LYS A 28 13.04 5.43 -0.18
N HIS A 29 11.74 5.68 -0.01
CA HIS A 29 11.20 6.72 0.87
C HIS A 29 10.38 6.15 2.04
N TYR A 30 10.21 4.83 2.13
CA TYR A 30 9.60 4.22 3.31
C TYR A 30 10.51 4.42 4.52
N HIS A 31 10.04 5.19 5.50
CA HIS A 31 10.67 5.24 6.82
C HIS A 31 10.40 3.94 7.58
N GLN A 32 11.28 3.55 8.52
CA GLN A 32 11.22 2.29 9.28
C GLN A 32 9.82 1.92 9.83
N LYS A 33 9.04 2.90 10.28
CA LYS A 33 7.67 2.68 10.80
C LYS A 33 6.60 2.52 9.71
N GLY A 34 6.83 3.09 8.52
CA GLY A 34 5.99 2.88 7.33
C GLY A 34 6.07 1.44 6.82
N SER A 35 7.28 0.87 6.81
CA SER A 35 7.50 -0.52 6.44
C SER A 35 6.90 -1.52 7.43
N ALA A 36 6.75 -1.14 8.70
CA ALA A 36 6.21 -2.04 9.74
C ALA A 36 4.71 -2.34 9.58
N VAL A 37 3.96 -1.44 8.94
CA VAL A 37 2.52 -1.61 8.67
C VAL A 37 2.24 -1.95 7.21
N LEU A 38 3.25 -1.95 6.34
CA LEU A 38 3.11 -2.31 4.94
C LEU A 38 2.97 -3.83 4.83
N VAL A 39 1.74 -4.29 4.67
CA VAL A 39 1.41 -5.73 4.60
C VAL A 39 1.43 -6.26 3.18
N GLY A 40 1.56 -5.40 2.17
CA GLY A 40 1.72 -5.81 0.79
C GLY A 40 1.88 -4.66 -0.22
N GLU A 41 2.53 -4.96 -1.33
CA GLU A 41 2.60 -4.10 -2.51
C GLU A 41 2.04 -4.85 -3.70
N ILE A 42 1.09 -4.24 -4.41
CA ILE A 42 0.45 -4.84 -5.58
C ILE A 42 0.85 -4.02 -6.80
N PRO A 43 1.63 -4.57 -7.74
CA PRO A 43 1.90 -3.92 -9.01
C PRO A 43 0.58 -3.66 -9.74
N LYS A 44 0.25 -2.38 -9.93
CA LYS A 44 -0.81 -1.95 -10.82
C LYS A 44 -0.27 -2.02 -12.24
N ASP A 45 -0.21 -3.22 -12.79
CA ASP A 45 -0.16 -3.37 -14.23
C ASP A 45 -1.38 -2.62 -14.75
N LEU A 46 -1.18 -1.56 -15.54
CA LEU A 46 -2.16 -0.52 -15.90
C LEU A 46 -3.35 -1.02 -16.75
N THR A 47 -3.78 -2.26 -16.56
CA THR A 47 -4.91 -2.91 -17.19
C THR A 47 -6.18 -2.61 -16.41
N ARG A 48 -6.75 -1.41 -16.62
CA ARG A 48 -8.18 -1.06 -16.51
C ARG A 48 -8.98 -1.41 -15.24
N ARG A 49 -8.39 -1.89 -14.14
CA ARG A 49 -9.17 -2.31 -12.97
C ARG A 49 -9.31 -1.21 -11.91
N SER A 50 -10.55 -1.03 -11.43
CA SER A 50 -10.96 -0.02 -10.44
C SER A 50 -10.55 -0.43 -9.02
N ALA A 51 -10.60 0.50 -8.05
CA ALA A 51 -10.30 0.20 -6.64
C ALA A 51 -11.16 -0.96 -6.08
N GLN A 52 -12.42 -1.07 -6.52
CA GLN A 52 -13.35 -2.13 -6.15
C GLN A 52 -12.93 -3.52 -6.65
N GLU A 53 -12.22 -3.62 -7.77
CA GLU A 53 -11.71 -4.91 -8.24
C GLU A 53 -10.50 -5.38 -7.43
N ILE A 54 -9.78 -4.45 -6.79
CA ILE A 54 -8.64 -4.77 -5.94
C ILE A 54 -9.10 -5.28 -4.56
N GLU A 55 -10.22 -4.76 -4.04
CA GLU A 55 -10.82 -5.25 -2.79
C GLU A 55 -11.18 -6.73 -2.84
N ASN A 56 -11.53 -7.27 -4.02
CA ASN A 56 -11.82 -8.70 -4.20
C ASN A 56 -10.59 -9.61 -4.18
N VAL A 57 -9.37 -9.05 -4.28
CA VAL A 57 -8.11 -9.81 -4.30
C VAL A 57 -7.47 -9.84 -2.91
N VAL A 58 -7.80 -8.87 -2.05
CA VAL A 58 -7.28 -8.79 -0.69
C VAL A 58 -8.22 -9.55 0.25
N PRO A 59 -7.73 -10.53 1.03
CA PRO A 59 -8.58 -11.23 1.99
C PRO A 59 -9.13 -10.24 3.05
N PRO A 60 -10.40 -10.40 3.48
CA PRO A 60 -11.01 -9.47 4.43
C PRO A 60 -10.24 -9.47 5.76
N PRO A 61 -10.12 -8.30 6.43
CA PRO A 61 -9.50 -8.24 7.74
C PRO A 61 -10.29 -9.10 8.73
N SER A 62 -9.58 -9.89 9.54
CA SER A 62 -10.13 -10.72 10.62
C SER A 62 -10.55 -9.89 11.81
#